data_AF-A0A378MUP9-F1
#
_entry.id   AF-A0A378MUP9-F1
#
_cell.length_a   1.000
_cell.length_b   1.000
_cell.length_c   1.000
_cell.angle_alpha   90.00
_cell.angle_beta   90.00
_cell.angle_gamma   90.00
#
_symmetry.space_group_name_H-M   'P 1'
#
loop_
_entity.id
_entity.type
_entity.pdbx_description
1 polymer ?
#
loop_
_entity_poly.entity_id
_entity_poly.type
_entity_poly.pdbx_seq_one_letter_code
_entity_poly.pdbx_strand_id
1 'polypeptide(L)'
;MDILISIIGVFVLLGLGVLLSNNRKAIKFRTILGALAIQIGFAALILYFPAGRNALLATANCVSNIINYGNEGISFVFGNLANPSNSSIGFVFAVKVLPIIIFFSALISMLYYLGVMQWVIKNYW
;
A
#
# COMPACT_ATOMS: atom_id res chain seq x y z
N MET A 1 27.83 7.11 -1.19
CA MET A 1 27.45 7.80 -2.45
C MET A 1 25.94 7.71 -2.70
N ASP A 2 25.25 6.74 -2.10
CA ASP A 2 23.83 6.46 -2.32
C ASP A 2 22.89 7.57 -1.86
N ILE A 3 23.19 8.23 -0.73
CA ILE A 3 22.40 9.36 -0.22
C ILE A 3 22.39 10.52 -1.23
N LEU A 4 23.54 10.79 -1.87
CA LEU A 4 23.65 11.85 -2.88
C LEU A 4 22.77 11.52 -4.10
N ILE A 5 22.76 10.26 -4.53
CA ILE A 5 21.90 9.78 -5.62
C ILE A 5 20.42 9.92 -5.25
N SER A 6 20.02 9.56 -4.02
CA SER A 6 18.64 9.71 -3.55
C SER A 6 18.20 11.18 -3.53
N ILE A 7 19.05 12.09 -3.04
CA ILE A 7 18.76 13.53 -3.01
C ILE A 7 18.59 14.07 -4.43
N ILE A 8 19.52 13.74 -5.34
CA ILE A 8 19.43 14.15 -6.75
C ILE A 8 18.15 13.59 -7.39
N GLY A 9 17.79 12.33 -7.10
CA GLY A 9 16.55 11.72 -7.60
C GLY A 9 15.30 12.50 -7.21
N VAL A 10 15.21 12.97 -5.96
CA VAL A 10 14.09 13.82 -5.50
C VAL A 10 14.02 15.12 -6.29
N PHE A 11 15.14 15.81 -6.49
CA PHE A 11 15.17 17.05 -7.28
C PHE A 11 14.82 16.83 -8.76
N VAL A 12 15.25 15.71 -9.35
CA VAL A 12 14.90 15.35 -10.73
C VAL A 12 13.41 15.10 -10.87
N LEU A 13 12.78 14.35 -9.95
CA LEU A 13 11.34 14.09 -9.97
C LEU A 13 10.52 15.36 -9.79
N LEU A 14 10.92 16.24 -8.87
CA LEU A 14 10.30 17.56 -8.71
C LEU A 14 10.49 18.42 -9.97
N GLY A 15 11.69 18.40 -10.56
CA GLY A 15 12.00 19.10 -11.81
C GLY A 15 11.12 18.65 -12.96
N LEU A 16 10.92 17.34 -13.12
CA LEU A 16 10.00 16.77 -14.11
C LEU A 16 8.55 17.21 -13.85
N GLY A 17 8.11 17.22 -12.60
CA GLY A 17 6.78 17.73 -12.22
C GLY A 17 6.59 19.21 -12.59
N VAL A 18 7.62 20.05 -12.42
CA VAL A 18 7.60 21.46 -12.85
C VAL A 18 7.61 21.56 -14.38
N LEU A 19 8.39 20.74 -15.08
CA LEU A 19 8.49 20.75 -16.54
C LEU A 19 7.16 20.38 -17.21
N LEU A 20 6.47 19.37 -16.68
CA LEU A 20 5.18 18.90 -17.18
C LEU A 20 3.98 19.68 -16.62
N SER A 21 4.21 20.69 -15.77
CA SER A 21 3.14 21.49 -15.18
C SER A 21 2.49 22.41 -16.21
N ASN A 22 1.16 22.34 -16.28
CA ASN A 22 0.32 23.18 -17.14
C ASN A 22 0.45 24.68 -16.80
N ASN A 23 0.67 25.04 -15.53
CA ASN A 23 0.87 26.43 -15.12
C ASN A 23 1.94 26.55 -14.03
N ARG A 24 3.18 26.75 -14.47
CA ARG A 24 4.36 26.83 -13.58
C ARG A 24 4.31 28.01 -12.60
N LYS A 25 3.58 29.08 -12.92
CA LYS A 25 3.45 30.27 -12.05
C LYS A 25 2.44 30.08 -10.93
N ALA A 26 1.50 29.12 -11.06
CA ALA A 26 0.53 28.79 -10.03
C ALA A 26 1.07 27.79 -8.99
N ILE A 27 2.33 27.38 -9.12
CA ILE A 27 2.96 26.42 -8.22
C ILE A 27 3.17 27.05 -6.83
N LYS A 28 2.49 26.50 -5.82
CA LYS A 28 2.62 26.92 -4.42
C LYS A 28 3.75 26.16 -3.76
N PHE A 29 4.93 26.78 -3.65
CA PHE A 29 6.12 26.19 -3.02
C PHE A 29 5.88 25.70 -1.59
N ARG A 30 5.05 26.41 -0.80
CA ARG A 30 4.67 25.99 0.56
C ARG A 30 3.95 24.63 0.56
N THR A 31 3.11 24.35 -0.43
CA THR A 31 2.40 23.07 -0.55
C THR A 31 3.34 21.95 -0.96
N ILE A 32 4.24 22.20 -1.92
CA ILE A 32 5.22 21.19 -2.36
C ILE A 32 6.20 20.84 -1.24
N LEU A 33 6.80 21.84 -0.59
CA LEU A 33 7.73 21.61 0.51
C LEU A 33 7.03 20.99 1.71
N GLY A 34 5.79 21.40 2.01
CA GLY A 34 4.98 20.78 3.06
C GLY A 34 4.70 19.31 2.78
N ALA A 35 4.25 18.97 1.57
CA ALA A 35 4.00 17.59 1.17
C ALA A 35 5.28 16.73 1.22
N LEU A 36 6.40 17.27 0.73
CA LEU A 36 7.69 16.59 0.76
C LEU A 36 8.20 16.39 2.19
N ALA A 37 8.05 17.39 3.06
CA ALA A 37 8.43 17.29 4.46
C ALA A 37 7.58 16.23 5.19
N ILE A 38 6.27 16.18 4.94
CA ILE A 38 5.39 15.15 5.50
C ILE A 38 5.79 13.77 4.98
N GLN A 39 6.08 13.62 3.68
CA GLN A 39 6.47 12.34 3.08
C GLN A 39 7.79 11.83 3.67
N ILE A 40 8.82 12.67 3.76
CA ILE A 40 10.11 12.30 4.36
C ILE A 40 9.96 12.06 5.86
N GLY A 41 9.21 12.90 6.56
CA GLY A 41 8.96 12.76 8.00
C GLY A 41 8.23 11.46 8.32
N PHE A 42 7.21 11.10 7.54
CA PHE A 42 6.48 9.85 7.69
C PHE A 42 7.35 8.64 7.37
N ALA A 43 8.13 8.68 6.28
CA ALA A 43 9.08 7.63 5.95
C ALA A 43 10.13 7.44 7.06
N ALA A 44 10.68 8.53 7.62
CA ALA A 44 11.58 8.46 8.75
C ALA A 44 10.88 7.85 9.98
N LEU A 45 9.64 8.27 10.29
CA LEU A 45 8.86 7.73 11.40
C LEU A 45 8.77 6.20 11.30
N ILE A 46 8.30 5.66 10.17
CA ILE A 46 8.02 4.23 10.04
C ILE A 46 9.24 3.37 9.69
N LEU A 47 10.27 3.91 9.02
CA LEU A 47 11.46 3.15 8.58
C LEU A 47 12.69 3.37 9.46
N TYR A 48 12.85 4.54 10.07
CA TYR A 48 14.06 4.85 10.86
C TYR A 48 13.86 4.55 12.34
N PHE A 49 12.74 4.96 12.95
CA PHE A 49 12.52 4.76 14.38
C PHE A 49 12.09 3.32 14.70
N PRO A 50 12.64 2.68 15.76
CA PRO A 50 12.29 1.31 16.14
C PRO A 50 10.79 1.13 16.42
N ALA A 51 10.17 2.08 17.13
CA ALA A 51 8.74 2.03 17.43
C ALA A 51 7.89 2.10 16.15
N GLY A 52 8.28 2.92 15.18
CA GLY A 52 7.57 3.02 13.90
C GLY A 52 7.73 1.78 13.03
N ARG A 53 8.93 1.17 13.00
CA ARG A 53 9.14 -0.12 12.33
C ARG A 53 8.28 -1.22 12.94
N ASN A 54 8.19 -1.29 14.27
CA ASN A 54 7.37 -2.27 14.96
C ASN A 54 5.87 -2.06 14.66
N ALA A 55 5.39 -0.81 14.63
CA ALA A 55 4.02 -0.50 14.25
C ALA A 55 3.71 -0.87 12.79
N LEU A 56 4.65 -0.60 11.87
CA LEU A 56 4.54 -1.00 10.47
C LEU A 56 4.48 -2.53 10.32
N LEU A 57 5.36 -3.25 11.02
CA LEU A 57 5.37 -4.72 11.03
C LEU A 57 4.08 -5.30 11.63
N ALA A 58 3.57 -4.72 12.72
CA ALA A 58 2.29 -5.14 13.30
C ALA A 58 1.15 -4.96 12.29
N THR A 59 1.14 -3.85 11.56
CA THR A 59 0.15 -3.57 10.50
C THR A 59 0.30 -4.55 9.34
N ALA A 60 1.53 -4.81 8.89
CA ALA A 60 1.82 -5.79 7.84
C ALA A 60 1.37 -7.21 8.23
N ASN A 61 1.61 -7.62 9.48
CA ASN A 61 1.16 -8.91 10.01
C ASN A 61 -0.36 -8.99 10.08
N CYS A 62 -1.05 -7.90 10.46
CA CYS A 62 -2.50 -7.83 10.45
C CYS A 62 -3.07 -8.06 9.03
N VAL A 63 -2.53 -7.35 8.03
CA VAL A 63 -2.92 -7.54 6.62
C VAL A 63 -2.58 -8.96 6.14
N SER A 64 -1.44 -9.51 6.53
CA SER A 64 -1.07 -10.89 6.20
C SER A 64 -2.05 -11.91 6.77
N ASN A 65 -2.52 -11.73 8.00
CA ASN A 65 -3.53 -12.60 8.61
C ASN A 65 -4.87 -12.51 7.85
N ILE A 66 -5.27 -11.31 7.43
CA ILE A 66 -6.48 -11.12 6.59
C ILE A 66 -6.34 -11.86 5.26
N ILE A 67 -5.17 -11.79 4.62
CA ILE A 67 -4.87 -12.55 3.40
C ILE A 67 -4.98 -14.06 3.65
N ASN A 68 -4.47 -14.55 4.79
CA ASN A 68 -4.54 -15.96 5.15
C ASN A 68 -6.00 -16.43 5.33
N TYR A 69 -6.86 -15.63 5.98
CA TYR A 69 -8.30 -15.94 6.06
C TYR A 69 -8.96 -15.99 4.67
N GLY A 70 -8.58 -15.08 3.77
CA GLY A 70 -9.03 -15.14 2.38
C GLY A 70 -8.56 -16.43 1.67
N ASN A 71 -7.31 -16.83 1.88
CA ASN A 71 -6.74 -18.05 1.31
C ASN A 71 -7.44 -19.34 1.76
N GLU A 72 -7.96 -19.39 2.98
CA GLU A 72 -8.80 -20.52 3.43
C GLU A 72 -10.08 -20.63 2.58
N GLY A 73 -10.75 -19.50 2.32
CA GLY A 73 -11.92 -19.47 1.43
C GLY A 73 -11.60 -19.88 -0.01
N ILE A 74 -10.43 -19.48 -0.52
CA ILE A 74 -9.96 -19.89 -1.86
C ILE A 74 -9.71 -21.40 -1.90
N SER A 75 -9.08 -21.94 -0.85
CA SER A 75 -8.82 -23.39 -0.72
C SER A 75 -10.12 -24.17 -0.60
N PHE A 76 -11.15 -23.63 0.05
CA PHE A 76 -12.48 -24.22 0.08
C PHE A 76 -13.14 -24.28 -1.31
N VAL A 77 -13.05 -23.20 -2.10
CA VAL A 77 -13.69 -23.12 -3.44
C VAL A 77 -12.94 -23.94 -4.50
N PHE A 78 -11.60 -23.88 -4.50
CA PHE A 78 -10.77 -24.45 -5.56
C PHE A 78 -9.97 -25.69 -5.15
N GLY A 79 -10.01 -26.09 -3.88
CA GLY A 79 -9.36 -27.29 -3.37
C GLY A 79 -7.88 -27.36 -3.73
N ASN A 80 -7.49 -28.47 -4.35
CA ASN A 80 -6.09 -28.77 -4.67
C ASN A 80 -5.49 -27.86 -5.76
N LEU A 81 -6.32 -27.18 -6.58
CA LEU A 81 -5.84 -26.20 -7.57
C LEU A 81 -5.29 -24.92 -6.91
N ALA A 82 -5.71 -24.66 -5.67
CA ALA A 82 -5.18 -23.59 -4.86
C ALA A 82 -3.93 -24.02 -4.06
N ASN A 83 -3.38 -25.22 -4.23
CA ASN A 83 -2.18 -25.60 -3.48
C ASN A 83 -0.93 -25.50 -4.38
N PRO A 84 -0.05 -24.50 -4.16
CA PRO A 84 1.16 -24.31 -4.97
C PRO A 84 2.19 -25.41 -4.77
N SER A 85 2.04 -26.25 -3.73
CA SER A 85 2.91 -27.39 -3.44
C SER A 85 2.60 -28.63 -4.28
N ASN A 86 1.54 -28.62 -5.11
CA ASN A 86 1.33 -29.70 -6.07
C ASN A 86 2.30 -29.57 -7.24
N SER A 87 3.24 -30.52 -7.28
CA SER A 87 4.27 -30.65 -8.32
C SER A 87 3.72 -30.75 -9.74
N SER A 88 2.45 -31.13 -9.92
CA SER A 88 1.83 -31.29 -11.24
C SER A 88 1.15 -30.03 -11.81
N ILE A 89 0.81 -29.03 -10.98
CA ILE A 89 0.02 -27.85 -11.40
C ILE A 89 0.77 -26.53 -11.12
N GLY A 90 1.59 -26.49 -10.06
CA GLY A 90 2.36 -25.28 -9.70
C GLY A 90 1.49 -24.11 -9.22
N PHE A 91 2.04 -22.90 -9.24
CA PHE A 91 1.34 -21.68 -8.84
C PHE A 91 0.37 -21.19 -9.93
N VAL A 92 -0.92 -21.41 -9.74
CA VAL A 92 -1.96 -20.91 -10.66
C VAL A 92 -2.35 -19.49 -10.28
N PHE A 93 -1.82 -18.50 -11.01
CA PHE A 93 -2.10 -17.07 -10.78
C PHE A 93 -3.61 -16.78 -10.71
N ALA A 94 -4.40 -17.33 -11.64
CA ALA A 94 -5.83 -17.09 -11.71
C ALA A 94 -6.60 -17.58 -10.46
N VAL A 95 -6.10 -18.61 -9.78
CA VAL A 95 -6.75 -19.20 -8.59
C VAL A 95 -6.22 -18.55 -7.31
N LYS A 96 -4.97 -18.11 -7.29
CA LYS A 96 -4.36 -17.50 -6.09
C LYS A 96 -4.54 -15.99 -5.98
N VAL A 97 -4.50 -15.27 -7.10
CA VAL A 97 -4.42 -13.81 -7.10
C VAL A 97 -5.76 -13.16 -7.44
N LEU A 98 -6.59 -13.74 -8.29
CA LEU A 98 -7.88 -13.13 -8.63
C LEU A 98 -8.91 -13.25 -7.49
N PRO A 99 -9.07 -14.40 -6.82
CA PRO A 99 -10.08 -14.54 -5.78
C PRO A 99 -9.79 -13.72 -4.53
N ILE A 100 -8.51 -13.44 -4.24
CA ILE A 100 -8.15 -12.59 -3.10
C ILE A 100 -8.65 -11.15 -3.31
N ILE A 101 -8.70 -10.67 -4.56
CA ILE A 101 -9.29 -9.35 -4.91
C ILE A 101 -10.80 -9.35 -4.59
N ILE A 102 -11.51 -10.43 -4.92
CA ILE A 102 -12.95 -10.57 -4.64
C ILE A 102 -13.20 -10.54 -3.12
N PHE A 103 -12.38 -11.27 -2.35
CA PHE A 103 -12.44 -11.27 -0.90
C PHE A 103 -12.24 -9.87 -0.31
N PHE A 104 -11.18 -9.15 -0.73
CA PHE A 104 -10.94 -7.78 -0.25
C PHE A 104 -12.04 -6.80 -0.67
N SER A 105 -12.61 -6.95 -1.87
CA SER A 105 -13.74 -6.12 -2.31
C SER A 105 -14.96 -6.30 -1.39
N ALA A 106 -15.31 -7.56 -1.07
CA ALA A 106 -16.39 -7.87 -0.15
C ALA A 106 -16.10 -7.36 1.28
N LEU A 107 -14.87 -7.53 1.77
CA LEU A 107 -14.44 -7.04 3.08
C LEU A 107 -14.53 -5.52 3.18
N ILE A 108 -14.03 -4.79 2.17
CA ILE A 108 -14.12 -3.33 2.11
C ILE A 108 -15.58 -2.89 2.06
N SER A 109 -16.41 -3.53 1.25
CA SER A 109 -17.86 -3.25 1.19
C SER A 109 -18.53 -3.43 2.55
N MET A 110 -18.20 -4.51 3.27
CA MET A 110 -18.66 -4.73 4.64
C MET A 110 -18.19 -3.63 5.60
N LEU A 111 -16.93 -3.20 5.51
CA LEU A 111 -16.39 -2.11 6.35
C LEU A 111 -17.05 -0.75 6.06
N TYR A 112 -17.47 -0.50 4.81
CA TYR A 112 -18.28 0.65 4.46
C TYR A 112 -19.70 0.53 5.03
N TYR A 113 -20.32 -0.64 4.98
CA TYR A 113 -21.64 -0.85 5.58
C TYR A 113 -21.61 -0.65 7.10
N LEU A 114 -20.55 -1.13 7.77
CA LEU A 114 -20.35 -0.99 9.20
C LEU A 114 -19.95 0.43 9.65
N GLY A 115 -19.66 1.35 8.73
CA GLY A 115 -19.27 2.73 9.08
C GLY A 115 -17.78 2.93 9.39
N VAL A 116 -16.96 1.87 9.37
CA VAL A 116 -15.53 1.94 9.73
C VAL A 116 -14.76 2.78 8.72
N MET A 117 -15.02 2.58 7.43
CA MET A 117 -14.36 3.35 6.37
C MET A 117 -14.71 4.83 6.45
N GLN A 118 -15.96 5.16 6.77
CA GLN A 118 -16.41 6.54 6.95
C GLN A 118 -15.71 7.19 8.14
N TRP A 119 -15.53 6.47 9.24
CA TRP A 119 -14.79 6.97 10.41
C TRP A 119 -13.32 7.27 10.07
N VAL A 120 -12.65 6.35 9.36
CA VAL A 120 -11.26 6.54 8.93
C VAL A 120 -11.14 7.71 7.97
N ILE A 121 -11.96 7.77 6.91
CA ILE A 121 -11.86 8.81 5.88
C ILE A 121 -12.19 10.19 6.45
N LYS A 122 -13.27 10.31 7.24
CA LYS A 122 -13.73 11.59 7.80
C LYS A 122 -12.74 12.20 8.80
N ASN A 123 -11.91 11.38 9.45
CA ASN A 123 -10.89 11.89 10.38
C ASN A 123 -9.63 12.39 9.66
N TYR A 124 -9.41 11.99 8.40
CA TYR A 124 -8.23 12.35 7.61
C TYR A 124 -8.46 13.47 6.58
N TRP A 125 -9.71 13.84 6.29
CA TRP A 125 -10.13 14.92 5.36
C TRP A 125 -10.91 16.01 6.08
#